data_AF-A0A3P8ISR2-F1
#
_entry.id   AF-A0A3P8ISR2-F1
#
_cell.length_a   1.000
_cell.length_b   1.000
_cell.length_c   1.000
_cell.angle_alpha   90.00
_cell.angle_beta   90.00
_cell.angle_gamma   90.00
#
_symmetry.space_group_name_H-M   'P 1'
#
loop_
_entity.id
_entity.type
_entity.pdbx_description
1 polymer ?
#
loop_
_entity_poly.entity_id
_entity_poly.type
_entity_poly.pdbx_seq_one_letter_code
_entity_poly.pdbx_strand_id
1 'polypeptide(L)'
;MFSAIDKLLKTIPGLTGREIAKHLDIDKKKVNAFLSRNRHLFQQTDDFKWYQSKNREFELSFAPVSWMTQDHFEDALSERGNPFDGTYKSAIITFPKDCSLMMVAIARMLSLLNQLSSKNIAVTIDLSKSKKTSSFLNRSGFF
;
A
#
# COMPACT_ATOMS: atom_id res chain seq x y z
N MET A 1 -11.53 -4.14 2.02
CA MET A 1 -12.13 -2.97 2.70
C MET A 1 -11.41 -1.67 2.33
N PHE A 2 -10.08 -1.62 2.40
CA PHE A 2 -9.28 -0.46 2.00
C PHE A 2 -9.67 0.08 0.61
N SER A 3 -9.48 -0.72 -0.45
CA SER A 3 -9.72 -0.31 -1.84
C SER A 3 -11.12 0.27 -2.08
N ALA A 4 -12.14 -0.28 -1.42
CA ALA A 4 -13.52 0.20 -1.52
C ALA A 4 -13.72 1.59 -0.89
N ILE A 5 -13.23 1.78 0.35
CA ILE A 5 -13.32 3.08 1.06
C ILE A 5 -12.46 4.14 0.37
N ASP A 6 -11.27 3.74 -0.07
CA ASP A 6 -10.33 4.61 -0.78
C ASP A 6 -10.95 5.18 -2.06
N LYS A 7 -11.48 4.30 -2.93
CA LYS A 7 -12.16 4.70 -4.16
C LYS A 7 -13.38 5.58 -3.89
N LEU A 8 -14.15 5.29 -2.84
CA LEU A 8 -15.31 6.08 -2.47
C LEU A 8 -14.91 7.50 -2.06
N LEU A 9 -13.94 7.65 -1.15
CA LEU A 9 -13.52 8.97 -0.65
C LEU A 9 -12.74 9.78 -1.69
N LYS A 10 -12.15 9.12 -2.68
CA LYS A 10 -11.62 9.79 -3.87
C LYS A 10 -12.71 10.44 -4.72
N THR A 11 -13.86 9.76 -4.85
CA THR A 11 -14.97 10.20 -5.71
C THR A 11 -15.89 11.19 -4.98
N ILE A 12 -16.15 10.92 -3.71
CA ILE A 12 -17.05 11.68 -2.85
C ILE A 12 -16.30 11.94 -1.52
N PRO A 13 -15.44 12.95 -1.47
CA PRO A 13 -14.73 13.31 -0.25
C PRO A 13 -15.69 13.91 0.79
N GLY A 14 -15.36 13.78 2.08
CA GLY A 14 -16.09 14.42 3.16
C GLY A 14 -17.33 13.67 3.64
N LEU A 15 -17.34 12.34 3.51
CA LEU A 15 -18.40 11.49 4.03
C LEU A 15 -18.19 11.14 5.51
N THR A 16 -19.26 11.07 6.26
CA THR A 16 -19.25 10.50 7.61
C THR A 16 -19.11 8.97 7.55
N GLY A 17 -18.64 8.35 8.64
CA GLY A 17 -18.55 6.89 8.71
C GLY A 17 -19.88 6.16 8.49
N ARG A 18 -21.02 6.82 8.79
CA ARG A 18 -22.37 6.30 8.51
C ARG A 18 -22.69 6.30 7.02
N GLU A 19 -22.33 7.37 6.31
CA GLU A 19 -22.56 7.47 4.86
C GLU A 19 -21.66 6.48 4.10
N ILE A 20 -20.39 6.35 4.50
CA ILE A 20 -19.47 5.35 3.93
C ILE A 20 -20.04 3.94 4.10
N ALA A 21 -20.48 3.59 5.31
CA ALA A 21 -21.12 2.32 5.61
C ALA A 21 -22.33 2.04 4.71
N LYS A 22 -23.17 3.05 4.49
CA LYS A 22 -24.35 2.95 3.61
C LYS A 22 -23.96 2.77 2.14
N HIS A 23 -22.95 3.48 1.64
CA HIS A 23 -22.49 3.37 0.26
C HIS A 23 -21.86 2.02 -0.07
N LEU A 24 -21.19 1.40 0.91
CA LEU A 24 -20.45 0.16 0.71
C LEU A 24 -21.19 -1.10 1.19
N ASP A 25 -22.36 -0.94 1.80
CA ASP A 25 -23.09 -2.01 2.48
C ASP A 25 -22.23 -2.76 3.52
N ILE A 26 -21.50 -1.99 4.33
CA ILE A 26 -20.62 -2.51 5.39
C ILE A 26 -21.11 -1.98 6.73
N ASP A 27 -21.05 -2.80 7.77
CA ASP A 27 -21.35 -2.38 9.14
C ASP A 27 -20.55 -1.12 9.56
N LYS A 28 -21.27 -0.14 10.13
CA LYS A 28 -20.71 1.15 10.56
C LYS A 28 -19.55 0.99 11.56
N LYS A 29 -19.64 0.04 12.49
CA LYS A 29 -18.57 -0.17 13.49
C LYS A 29 -17.31 -0.69 12.79
N LYS A 30 -17.44 -1.61 11.83
CA LYS A 30 -16.31 -2.09 11.02
C LYS A 30 -15.65 -0.96 10.23
N VAL A 31 -16.44 -0.11 9.56
CA VAL A 31 -15.92 1.05 8.81
C VAL A 31 -15.17 2.01 9.72
N ASN A 32 -15.79 2.42 10.85
CA ASN A 32 -15.15 3.36 11.78
C ASN A 32 -13.91 2.78 12.45
N ALA A 33 -13.93 1.49 12.81
CA ALA A 33 -12.75 0.81 13.36
C ALA A 33 -11.62 0.78 12.32
N PHE A 34 -11.93 0.49 11.06
CA PHE A 34 -10.95 0.51 9.98
C PHE A 34 -10.37 1.92 9.75
N LEU A 35 -11.22 2.94 9.57
CA LEU A 35 -10.77 4.33 9.37
C LEU A 35 -9.91 4.84 10.53
N SER A 36 -10.33 4.54 11.77
CA SER A 36 -9.60 4.99 12.97
C SER A 36 -8.24 4.31 13.14
N ARG A 37 -8.09 3.06 12.69
CA ARG A 37 -6.79 2.35 12.69
C ARG A 37 -5.86 2.84 11.57
N ASN A 38 -6.40 3.42 10.51
CA ASN A 38 -5.66 3.82 9.32
C ASN A 38 -5.60 5.34 9.14
N ARG A 39 -5.32 6.08 10.25
CA ARG A 39 -5.23 7.55 10.25
C ARG A 39 -4.09 8.12 9.39
N HIS A 40 -3.09 7.30 9.08
CA HIS A 40 -2.04 7.63 8.11
C HIS A 40 -2.59 7.69 6.67
N LEU A 41 -3.67 6.95 6.36
CA LEU A 41 -4.30 6.92 5.04
C LEU A 41 -5.52 7.84 4.95
N PHE A 42 -6.25 8.02 6.04
CA PHE A 42 -7.50 8.79 6.08
C PHE A 42 -7.47 9.82 7.21
N GLN A 43 -7.95 11.02 6.89
CA GLN A 43 -8.08 12.11 7.86
C GLN A 43 -9.54 12.34 8.19
N GLN A 44 -9.85 12.49 9.47
CA GLN A 44 -11.16 12.94 9.93
C GLN A 44 -11.08 14.42 10.28
N THR A 45 -12.09 15.19 9.89
CA THR A 45 -12.29 16.56 10.35
C THR A 45 -13.11 16.59 11.65
N ASP A 46 -13.18 17.76 12.28
CA ASP A 46 -13.94 17.96 13.52
C ASP A 46 -15.45 17.66 13.35
N ASP A 47 -16.00 17.86 12.15
CA ASP A 47 -17.37 17.50 11.77
C ASP A 47 -17.59 16.00 11.51
N PHE A 48 -16.65 15.14 11.95
CA PHE A 48 -16.66 13.68 11.74
C PHE A 48 -16.63 13.21 10.28
N LYS A 49 -16.27 14.09 9.34
CA LYS A 49 -16.16 13.77 7.91
C LYS A 49 -14.78 13.22 7.58
N TRP A 50 -14.73 12.23 6.71
CA TRP A 50 -13.51 11.56 6.32
C TRP A 50 -13.06 11.98 4.92
N TYR A 51 -11.74 12.12 4.78
CA TYR A 51 -11.05 12.45 3.54
C TYR A 51 -9.85 11.50 3.38
N GLN A 52 -9.39 11.31 2.14
CA GLN A 52 -8.05 10.77 1.91
C GLN A 52 -7.03 11.76 2.49
N SER A 53 -6.01 11.25 3.19
CA SER A 53 -4.94 12.10 3.71
C SER A 53 -4.15 12.76 2.57
N LYS A 54 -3.57 13.95 2.80
CA LYS A 54 -2.76 14.66 1.79
C LYS A 54 -1.31 14.18 1.72
N ASN A 55 -0.83 13.53 2.78
CA ASN A 55 0.55 13.04 2.92
C ASN A 55 0.56 11.50 2.95
N ARG A 56 -0.18 10.86 2.04
CA ARG A 56 -0.29 9.41 2.03
C ARG A 56 1.02 8.81 1.55
N GLU A 57 1.44 7.80 2.29
CA GLU A 57 2.49 6.89 1.90
C GLU A 57 1.85 5.58 1.42
N PHE A 58 2.29 5.11 0.27
CA PHE A 58 1.87 3.81 -0.24
C PHE A 58 2.71 2.73 0.44
N GLU A 59 2.10 1.97 1.34
CA GLU A 59 2.77 0.88 2.04
C GLU A 59 2.47 -0.47 1.38
N LEU A 60 3.49 -1.06 0.76
CA LEU A 60 3.45 -2.43 0.26
C LEU A 60 4.25 -3.32 1.20
N SER A 61 3.58 -4.28 1.83
CA SER A 61 4.21 -5.27 2.71
C SER A 61 3.77 -6.65 2.29
N PHE A 62 4.71 -7.59 2.29
CA PHE A 62 4.44 -8.96 1.85
C PHE A 62 4.26 -9.90 3.04
N ALA A 63 3.44 -10.93 2.85
CA ALA A 63 3.29 -12.00 3.84
C ALA A 63 4.62 -12.74 4.09
N PRO A 64 4.87 -13.28 5.30
CA PRO A 64 6.08 -14.04 5.59
C PRO A 64 6.20 -15.28 4.71
N VAL A 65 7.16 -15.25 3.77
CA VAL A 65 7.47 -16.37 2.86
C VAL A 65 8.97 -16.53 2.69
N SER A 66 9.42 -17.77 2.52
CA SER A 66 10.83 -18.06 2.25
C SER A 66 11.25 -17.68 0.83
N TRP A 67 10.36 -17.88 -0.13
CA TRP A 67 10.53 -17.55 -1.54
C TRP A 67 9.35 -16.75 -2.05
N MET A 68 9.59 -15.51 -2.46
CA MET A 68 8.58 -14.66 -3.08
C MET A 68 8.43 -14.98 -4.56
N THR A 69 7.21 -15.34 -4.94
CA THR A 69 6.80 -15.60 -6.32
C THR A 69 6.01 -14.40 -6.87
N GLN A 70 5.56 -14.49 -8.13
CA GLN A 70 4.66 -13.48 -8.70
C GLN A 70 3.33 -13.38 -7.94
N ASP A 71 2.77 -14.51 -7.51
CA ASP A 71 1.42 -14.54 -6.91
C ASP A 71 1.43 -13.78 -5.57
N HIS A 72 2.43 -14.05 -4.72
CA HIS A 72 2.62 -13.31 -3.47
C HIS A 72 2.77 -11.79 -3.68
N PHE A 73 3.37 -11.38 -4.80
CA PHE A 73 3.58 -9.97 -5.13
C PHE A 73 2.28 -9.31 -5.59
N GLU A 74 1.55 -9.98 -6.50
CA GLU A 74 0.27 -9.49 -7.02
C GLU A 74 -0.83 -9.51 -5.95
N ASP A 75 -0.83 -10.51 -5.07
CA ASP A 75 -1.74 -10.57 -3.91
C ASP A 75 -1.54 -9.33 -3.02
N ALA A 76 -0.29 -9.04 -2.63
CA ALA A 76 0.03 -7.87 -1.81
C ALA A 76 -0.38 -6.55 -2.47
N LEU A 77 -0.17 -6.41 -3.79
CA LEU A 77 -0.62 -5.24 -4.55
C LEU A 77 -2.15 -5.14 -4.60
N SER A 78 -2.84 -6.26 -4.84
CA SER A 78 -4.30 -6.28 -4.94
C SER A 78 -4.99 -5.86 -3.64
N GLU A 79 -4.42 -6.26 -2.50
CA GLU A 79 -4.91 -5.90 -1.17
C GLU A 79 -4.69 -4.42 -0.85
N ARG A 80 -3.53 -3.88 -1.23
CA ARG A 80 -3.13 -2.49 -0.95
C ARG A 80 -3.67 -1.49 -1.95
N GLY A 81 -4.04 -1.90 -3.15
CA GLY A 81 -4.66 -1.03 -4.16
C GLY A 81 -3.66 -0.31 -5.06
N ASN A 82 -4.12 0.76 -5.71
CA ASN A 82 -3.41 1.41 -6.81
C ASN A 82 -2.52 2.57 -6.29
N PRO A 83 -1.18 2.46 -6.34
CA PRO A 83 -0.28 3.54 -5.93
C PRO A 83 -0.28 4.75 -6.89
N PHE A 84 -0.87 4.62 -8.08
CA PHE A 84 -0.88 5.64 -9.13
C PHE A 84 -2.15 6.48 -9.16
N ASP A 85 -2.92 6.45 -8.08
CA ASP A 85 -4.20 7.16 -7.99
C ASP A 85 -4.04 8.70 -7.86
N GLY A 86 -2.80 9.18 -7.72
CA GLY A 86 -2.43 10.60 -7.61
C GLY A 86 -2.41 11.14 -6.17
N THR A 87 -2.72 10.31 -5.18
CA THR A 87 -2.81 10.72 -3.77
C THR A 87 -1.53 10.47 -2.97
N TYR A 88 -0.62 9.65 -3.51
CA TYR A 88 0.62 9.27 -2.85
C TYR A 88 1.79 10.16 -3.25
N LYS A 89 2.62 10.52 -2.27
CA LYS A 89 3.88 11.26 -2.50
C LYS A 89 5.12 10.41 -2.23
N SER A 90 4.98 9.40 -1.38
CA SER A 90 6.01 8.40 -1.11
C SER A 90 5.42 6.99 -1.15
N ALA A 91 6.30 6.00 -1.28
CA ALA A 91 6.00 4.59 -1.16
C ALA A 91 7.09 3.90 -0.31
N ILE A 92 6.65 3.03 0.60
CA ILE A 92 7.51 2.12 1.36
C ILE A 92 7.19 0.70 0.92
N ILE A 93 8.23 -0.04 0.51
CA ILE A 93 8.16 -1.46 0.18
C ILE A 93 8.94 -2.23 1.24
N THR A 94 8.25 -3.05 2.04
CA THR A 94 8.82 -3.76 3.19
C THR A 94 8.87 -5.26 2.94
N PHE A 95 10.06 -5.84 3.01
CA PHE A 95 10.26 -7.27 2.82
C PHE A 95 10.21 -8.06 4.13
N PRO A 96 9.62 -9.26 4.12
CA PRO A 96 9.61 -10.13 5.29
C PRO A 96 11.01 -10.65 5.60
N LYS A 97 11.23 -11.04 6.85
CA LYS A 97 12.51 -11.56 7.33
C LYS A 97 12.92 -12.81 6.55
N ASP A 98 14.20 -12.89 6.20
CA ASP A 98 14.84 -14.05 5.56
C ASP A 98 14.20 -14.50 4.23
N CYS A 99 13.59 -13.57 3.49
CA CYS A 99 12.95 -13.83 2.22
C CYS A 99 13.94 -13.80 1.04
N SER A 100 13.83 -14.78 0.14
CA SER A 100 14.49 -14.77 -1.17
C SER A 100 13.49 -14.41 -2.25
N LEU A 101 13.93 -13.72 -3.30
CA LEU A 101 13.06 -13.30 -4.40
C LEU A 101 13.31 -14.20 -5.61
N MET A 102 12.24 -14.73 -6.21
CA MET A 102 12.35 -15.32 -7.53
C MET A 102 12.56 -14.23 -8.58
N MET A 103 13.20 -14.58 -9.71
CA MET A 103 13.48 -13.64 -10.80
C MET A 103 12.23 -12.91 -11.30
N VAL A 104 11.09 -13.62 -11.36
CA VAL A 104 9.80 -13.01 -11.73
C VAL A 104 9.32 -11.96 -10.74
N ALA A 105 9.50 -12.18 -9.43
CA ALA A 105 9.13 -11.21 -8.41
C ALA A 105 10.02 -9.95 -8.47
N ILE A 106 11.30 -10.12 -8.82
CA ILE A 106 12.24 -9.01 -9.02
C ILE A 106 11.86 -8.18 -10.23
N ALA A 107 11.51 -8.83 -11.36
CA ALA A 107 11.08 -8.11 -12.55
C ALA A 107 9.81 -7.29 -12.29
N ARG A 108 8.85 -7.84 -11.52
CA ARG A 108 7.65 -7.12 -11.06
C ARG A 108 7.99 -5.94 -10.16
N MET A 109 8.89 -6.15 -9.20
CA MET A 109 9.39 -5.08 -8.33
C MET A 109 10.04 -3.96 -9.15
N LEU A 110 10.96 -4.28 -10.05
CA LEU A 110 11.60 -3.30 -10.95
C LEU A 110 10.57 -2.52 -11.78
N SER A 111 9.59 -3.23 -12.35
CA SER A 111 8.51 -2.59 -13.10
C SER A 111 7.71 -1.61 -12.24
N LEU A 112 7.32 -2.01 -11.03
CA LEU A 112 6.62 -1.15 -10.08
C LEU A 112 7.45 0.07 -9.70
N LEU A 113 8.74 -0.12 -9.37
CA LEU A 113 9.64 0.96 -9.00
C LEU A 113 9.82 1.98 -10.13
N ASN A 114 9.98 1.50 -11.36
CA ASN A 114 10.08 2.37 -12.54
C ASN A 114 8.79 3.17 -12.76
N GLN A 115 7.62 2.54 -12.59
CA GLN A 115 6.34 3.23 -12.68
C GLN A 115 6.17 4.28 -11.57
N LEU A 116 6.55 3.98 -10.33
CA LEU A 116 6.49 4.93 -9.21
C LEU A 116 7.43 6.12 -9.45
N SER A 117 8.66 5.86 -9.87
CA SER A 117 9.65 6.89 -10.23
C SER A 117 9.14 7.80 -11.35
N SER A 118 8.51 7.24 -12.39
CA SER A 118 7.92 8.02 -13.49
C SER A 118 6.81 8.98 -13.05
N LYS A 119 6.21 8.75 -11.88
CA LYS A 119 5.18 9.60 -11.27
C LYS A 119 5.72 10.54 -10.19
N ASN A 120 7.05 10.63 -10.03
CA ASN A 120 7.73 11.39 -8.98
C ASN A 120 7.29 10.97 -7.57
N ILE A 121 6.97 9.69 -7.37
CA ILE A 121 6.72 9.12 -6.06
C ILE A 121 8.06 8.68 -5.48
N ALA A 122 8.44 9.24 -4.33
CA ALA A 122 9.67 8.85 -3.66
C ALA A 122 9.55 7.43 -3.11
N VAL A 123 10.51 6.54 -3.41
CA VAL A 123 10.42 5.13 -2.99
C VAL A 123 11.51 4.77 -2.00
N THR A 124 11.10 4.15 -0.91
CA THR A 124 11.98 3.52 0.09
C THR A 124 11.79 2.01 0.05
N ILE A 125 12.89 1.29 -0.14
CA ILE A 125 12.91 -0.18 -0.03
C ILE A 125 13.44 -0.54 1.37
N ASP A 126 12.54 -0.94 2.26
CA ASP A 126 12.91 -1.34 3.62
C ASP A 126 13.38 -2.80 3.65
N LEU A 127 14.71 -2.95 3.71
CA LEU A 127 15.41 -4.22 3.84
C LEU A 127 15.99 -4.43 5.26
N SER A 128 15.64 -3.58 6.23
CA SER A 128 16.19 -3.62 7.60
C SER A 128 16.02 -4.99 8.26
N LYS A 129 14.94 -5.71 7.91
CA LYS A 129 14.61 -7.05 8.42
C LYS A 129 15.04 -8.18 7.48
N SER A 130 15.50 -7.90 6.27
CA SER A 130 15.82 -8.92 5.25
C SER A 130 17.20 -8.76 4.63
N LYS A 131 18.23 -9.11 5.41
CA LYS A 131 19.62 -9.15 4.94
C LYS A 131 19.81 -10.06 3.72
N LYS A 132 19.09 -11.19 3.66
CA LYS A 132 19.14 -12.11 2.51
C LYS A 132 18.64 -11.45 1.22
N THR A 133 17.51 -10.73 1.28
CA THR A 133 17.00 -9.97 0.14
C THR A 133 18.00 -8.91 -0.30
N SER A 134 18.59 -8.16 0.64
CA SER A 134 19.62 -7.16 0.34
C SER A 134 20.84 -7.75 -0.37
N SER A 135 21.44 -8.82 0.19
CA SER A 135 22.58 -9.50 -0.45
C SER A 135 22.23 -10.11 -1.80
N PHE A 136 20.99 -10.58 -1.98
CA PHE A 136 20.52 -11.06 -3.27
C PHE A 136 20.46 -9.93 -4.29
N LEU A 137 19.78 -8.83 -3.99
CA LEU A 137 19.62 -7.69 -4.90
C LEU A 137 20.97 -7.10 -5.30
N ASN A 138 21.90 -6.98 -4.36
CA ASN A 138 23.27 -6.52 -4.65
C ASN A 138 24.00 -7.43 -5.65
N ARG A 139 23.91 -8.76 -5.48
CA ARG A 139 24.51 -9.72 -6.42
C ARG A 139 23.84 -9.72 -7.79
N SER A 140 22.58 -9.30 -7.87
CA SER A 140 21.84 -9.14 -9.12
C SER A 140 22.11 -7.80 -9.82
N GLY A 141 22.99 -6.96 -9.29
CA GLY A 141 23.31 -5.65 -9.88
C GLY A 141 22.17 -4.64 -9.75
N PHE A 142 21.32 -4.79 -8.74
CA PHE A 142 20.19 -3.90 -8.50
C PHE A 142 20.63 -2.53 -7.94
N PHE A 143 21.70 -2.50 -7.14
CA PHE A 143 22.34 -1.31 -6.58
C PHE A 143 23.78 -1.21 -7.07
#